data_AF-B4MBA6-F1
#
_entry.id   AF-B4MBA6-F1
#
_cell.length_a   1.000
_cell.length_b   1.000
_cell.length_c   1.000
_cell.angle_alpha   90.00
_cell.angle_beta   90.00
_cell.angle_gamma   90.00
#
_symmetry.space_group_name_H-M   'P 1'
#
loop_
_entity.id
_entity.type
_entity.pdbx_description
1 polymer ?
#
loop_
_entity_poly.entity_id
_entity_poly.type
_entity_poly.pdbx_seq_one_letter_code
_entity_poly.pdbx_strand_id
1 'polypeptide(L)'
;MWAPSTEETYFASMDYTKNVINIMPSAEMLVTFSGGDRDLMRAKKACLLYAERVDFKELIQLRLAEKCDQRRMYITTVDSVSFQELKQDQSLNVTFAGFMENVIRMLKDCQAGKLELCLSAKETATSTAEHPSHDYHLQFVEIRAFKNLVHLCLPCRSAPLHTVLFYINTTLDVAHKKLYLLEQNMQQLQMELNSQNAHIEQLSSDNGKLREALVENTRHLGEKHSAELQHMQDKLEKLNEQRANELERSRRSVAGLQTQLERATLDKTELKTMHEQAEKRNQSLNEELTCCKSRICNLKEQNEKLHTELTAAKKQERKLEYKIEDLKQHTMELQEHIQKGNKEKANIAAELEAEKKILHTKRQALEMASDEIAKANQIILKQSQELLNQKKTISWRTEVALQQEKAIKEKEKLLNMRDEELKQTRQTIQQLREEIPQQLQSMRHFAQGLEEKYKNQILTLKEHLEAASGKENCSRRANRK
;
A
#
# COMPACT_ATOMS: atom_id res chain seq x y z
N MET A 1 11.97 132.09 -31.14
CA MET A 1 13.12 131.20 -31.43
C MET A 1 14.32 131.79 -30.73
N TRP A 2 15.00 131.03 -29.88
CA TRP A 2 16.32 131.37 -29.33
C TRP A 2 17.26 130.27 -29.81
N ALA A 3 18.42 130.62 -30.37
CA ALA A 3 19.41 129.64 -30.76
C ALA A 3 20.14 129.14 -29.51
N PRO A 4 20.32 127.81 -29.32
CA PRO A 4 21.20 127.30 -28.28
C PRO A 4 22.64 127.76 -28.55
N SER A 5 23.37 128.13 -27.49
CA SER A 5 24.82 128.21 -27.49
C SER A 5 25.41 126.85 -27.90
N THR A 6 26.32 126.85 -28.86
CA THR A 6 26.89 125.62 -29.48
C THR A 6 27.77 124.78 -28.54
N GLU A 7 27.92 125.19 -27.29
CA GLU A 7 28.77 124.60 -26.26
C GLU A 7 27.97 123.85 -25.17
N GLU A 8 26.65 124.01 -25.12
CA GLU A 8 25.83 123.45 -24.03
C GLU A 8 25.37 122.01 -24.28
N THR A 9 25.29 121.56 -25.54
CA THR A 9 24.55 120.37 -25.96
C THR A 9 25.41 119.14 -26.32
N TYR A 10 26.71 119.12 -26.03
CA TYR A 10 27.63 118.05 -26.48
C TYR A 10 27.22 116.60 -26.13
N PHE A 11 26.56 116.37 -24.99
CA PHE A 11 26.01 115.05 -24.62
C PHE A 11 24.47 115.00 -24.70
N ALA A 12 23.84 116.10 -25.13
CA ALA A 12 22.38 116.24 -25.28
C ALA A 12 21.92 116.29 -26.76
N SER A 13 22.83 116.17 -27.72
CA SER A 13 22.47 115.86 -29.12
C SER A 13 22.30 114.35 -29.31
N MET A 14 21.31 113.96 -30.11
CA MET A 14 21.07 112.57 -30.51
C MET A 14 22.25 111.95 -31.28
N ASP A 15 23.01 112.76 -32.03
CA ASP A 15 24.04 112.29 -32.96
C ASP A 15 25.17 111.51 -32.29
N TYR A 16 25.48 111.83 -31.03
CA TYR A 16 26.61 111.24 -30.30
C TYR A 16 26.25 110.00 -29.47
N THR A 17 24.96 109.64 -29.40
CA THR A 17 24.45 108.57 -28.51
C THR A 17 25.09 107.19 -28.70
N LYS A 18 25.58 106.87 -29.91
CA LYS A 18 26.30 105.61 -30.20
C LYS A 18 27.77 105.63 -29.75
N ASN A 19 28.32 106.81 -29.53
CA ASN A 19 29.74 107.10 -29.34
C ASN A 19 30.04 107.55 -27.89
N VAL A 20 29.00 107.60 -27.05
CA VAL A 20 29.11 107.82 -25.60
C VAL A 20 29.44 106.50 -24.91
N ILE A 21 30.60 106.45 -24.24
CA ILE A 21 31.05 105.30 -23.45
C ILE A 21 30.97 105.65 -21.96
N ASN A 22 30.26 104.84 -21.19
CA ASN A 22 30.30 104.87 -19.73
C ASN A 22 31.71 104.48 -19.24
N ILE A 23 32.42 105.41 -18.60
CA ILE A 23 33.78 105.17 -18.07
C ILE A 23 33.76 104.42 -16.72
N MET A 24 32.60 104.35 -16.08
CA MET A 24 32.28 103.44 -14.98
C MET A 24 30.76 103.18 -14.94
N PRO A 25 30.29 102.08 -14.32
CA PRO A 25 28.86 101.87 -14.12
C PRO A 25 28.22 103.02 -13.33
N SER A 26 26.99 103.39 -13.69
CA SER A 26 26.19 104.36 -12.94
C SER A 26 26.00 103.88 -11.50
N ALA A 27 26.25 104.75 -10.53
CA ALA A 27 26.38 104.35 -9.12
C ALA A 27 25.73 105.35 -8.17
N GLU A 28 25.23 104.84 -7.05
CA GLU A 28 24.82 105.65 -5.91
C GLU A 28 26.06 106.07 -5.11
N MET A 29 26.19 107.37 -4.84
CA MET A 29 27.30 107.97 -4.11
C MET A 29 26.77 109.01 -3.11
N LEU A 30 27.37 109.06 -1.92
CA LEU A 30 27.04 110.03 -0.90
C LEU A 30 27.83 111.32 -1.16
N VAL A 31 27.15 112.41 -1.49
CA VAL A 31 27.77 113.70 -1.83
C VAL A 31 27.50 114.74 -0.76
N THR A 32 28.55 115.43 -0.32
CA THR A 32 28.50 116.51 0.67
C THR A 32 28.20 117.84 -0.02
N PHE A 33 27.03 118.43 0.21
CA PHE A 33 26.66 119.74 -0.33
C PHE A 33 27.15 120.85 0.62
N SER A 34 27.76 121.90 0.08
CA SER A 34 28.39 122.98 0.88
C SER A 34 28.32 124.36 0.23
N GLY A 35 27.36 125.18 0.66
CA GLY A 35 27.22 126.59 0.28
C GLY A 35 25.77 126.95 -0.09
N GLY A 36 25.28 128.10 0.38
CA GLY A 36 23.92 128.58 0.09
C GLY A 36 23.08 129.05 1.29
N ASP A 37 23.64 129.89 2.17
CA ASP A 37 22.97 130.89 3.04
C ASP A 37 21.69 130.55 3.83
N ARG A 38 21.28 129.27 3.99
CA ARG A 38 20.04 128.91 4.71
C ARG A 38 20.10 127.73 5.67
N ASP A 39 21.18 126.95 5.69
CA ASP A 39 21.39 125.89 6.66
C ASP A 39 22.86 125.82 7.07
N LEU A 40 23.13 125.80 8.39
CA LEU A 40 24.48 125.66 8.96
C LEU A 40 25.04 124.22 8.90
N MET A 41 24.31 123.30 8.27
CA MET A 41 24.62 121.87 8.24
C MET A 41 25.09 121.43 6.85
N ARG A 42 26.23 120.75 6.78
CA ARG A 42 26.69 120.07 5.55
C ARG A 42 25.75 118.90 5.22
N ALA A 43 24.79 119.13 4.33
CA ALA A 43 23.86 118.10 3.91
C ALA A 43 24.57 117.05 3.03
N LYS A 44 24.81 115.85 3.59
CA LYS A 44 25.19 114.67 2.81
C LYS A 44 23.93 114.05 2.18
N LYS A 45 23.87 113.99 0.85
CA LYS A 45 22.74 113.43 0.09
C LYS A 45 23.18 112.22 -0.73
N ALA A 46 22.31 111.23 -0.87
CA ALA A 46 22.49 110.16 -1.85
C ALA A 46 22.20 110.70 -3.26
N CYS A 47 23.18 110.57 -4.15
CA CYS A 47 23.10 111.00 -5.54
C CYS A 47 23.44 109.82 -6.47
N LEU A 48 22.83 109.81 -7.65
CA LEU A 48 23.22 108.95 -8.75
C LEU A 48 24.28 109.67 -9.59
N LEU A 49 25.47 109.08 -9.71
CA LEU A 49 26.51 109.54 -10.61
C LEU A 49 26.48 108.74 -11.91
N TYR A 50 26.53 109.46 -13.02
CA TYR A 50 26.78 108.96 -14.36
C TYR A 50 28.09 109.58 -14.83
N ALA A 51 28.98 108.76 -15.38
CA ALA A 51 30.32 109.18 -15.77
C ALA A 51 30.58 108.63 -17.18
N GLU A 52 30.66 109.54 -18.14
CA GLU A 52 30.57 109.27 -19.57
C GLU A 52 31.67 110.02 -20.31
N ARG A 53 32.15 109.46 -21.42
CA ARG A 53 33.03 110.15 -22.36
C ARG A 53 32.54 109.94 -23.79
N VAL A 54 32.94 110.83 -24.70
CA VAL A 54 32.92 110.52 -26.14
C VAL A 54 34.21 109.77 -26.49
N ASP A 55 34.14 108.82 -27.42
CA ASP A 55 35.29 107.99 -27.81
C ASP A 55 36.21 108.65 -28.86
N PHE A 56 35.64 109.37 -29.83
CA PHE A 56 36.35 110.05 -30.91
C PHE A 56 36.79 111.51 -30.59
N LYS A 57 36.40 112.07 -29.44
CA LYS A 57 36.79 113.41 -28.97
C LYS A 57 37.30 113.32 -27.53
N GLU A 58 38.34 114.09 -27.21
CA GLU A 58 38.70 114.43 -25.82
C GLU A 58 37.58 115.23 -25.16
N LEU A 59 36.62 114.51 -24.56
CA LEU A 59 35.42 115.06 -23.96
C LEU A 59 34.84 114.08 -22.93
N ILE A 60 34.76 114.50 -21.67
CA ILE A 60 34.23 113.76 -20.52
C ILE A 60 33.10 114.56 -19.85
N GLN A 61 32.04 113.87 -19.41
CA GLN A 61 30.98 114.42 -18.58
C GLN A 61 30.79 113.59 -17.31
N LEU A 62 30.73 114.28 -16.18
CA LEU A 62 30.21 113.78 -14.91
C LEU A 62 28.85 114.44 -14.67
N ARG A 63 27.82 113.62 -14.53
CA ARG A 63 26.44 114.05 -14.29
C ARG A 63 25.98 113.48 -12.96
N LEU A 64 25.58 114.34 -12.05
CA LEU A 64 25.19 114.00 -10.69
C LEU A 64 23.73 114.39 -10.45
N ALA A 65 22.87 113.44 -10.09
CA ALA A 65 21.44 113.69 -9.84
C ALA A 65 21.06 113.29 -8.40
N GLU A 66 20.25 114.07 -7.68
CA GLU A 66 19.77 113.64 -6.35
C GLU A 66 18.87 112.40 -6.48
N LYS A 67 19.14 111.34 -5.69
CA LYS A 67 18.42 110.06 -5.80
C LYS A 67 16.92 110.18 -5.52
N CYS A 68 16.54 111.12 -4.65
CA CYS A 68 15.14 111.43 -4.32
C CYS A 68 14.45 112.35 -5.34
N ASP A 69 15.20 113.08 -6.15
CA ASP A 69 14.66 113.96 -7.20
C ASP A 69 15.69 114.17 -8.32
N GLN A 70 15.64 113.32 -9.35
CA GLN A 70 16.61 113.37 -10.46
C GLN A 70 16.50 114.65 -11.32
N ARG A 71 15.49 115.50 -11.10
CA ARG A 71 15.41 116.83 -11.72
C ARG A 71 16.46 117.78 -11.14
N ARG A 72 16.92 117.54 -9.92
CA ARG A 72 18.07 118.22 -9.31
C ARG A 72 19.34 117.56 -9.82
N MET A 73 19.81 118.04 -10.96
CA MET A 73 20.93 117.51 -11.70
C MET A 73 22.02 118.56 -11.86
N TYR A 74 23.26 118.13 -11.66
CA TYR A 74 24.46 118.93 -11.78
C TYR A 74 25.38 118.30 -12.83
N ILE A 75 25.99 119.12 -13.66
CA ILE A 75 26.81 118.68 -14.79
C ILE A 75 28.18 119.36 -14.74
N THR A 76 29.20 118.53 -14.77
CA THR A 76 30.59 118.89 -15.07
C THR A 76 30.92 118.30 -16.43
N THR A 77 31.23 119.15 -17.41
CA THR A 77 31.76 118.73 -18.72
C THR A 77 33.17 119.28 -18.82
N VAL A 78 34.12 118.45 -19.26
CA VAL A 78 35.51 118.87 -19.52
C VAL A 78 35.92 118.34 -20.90
N ASP A 79 36.54 119.21 -21.69
CA ASP A 79 37.00 118.94 -23.05
C ASP A 79 38.46 119.41 -23.21
N SER A 80 39.05 119.31 -24.42
CA SER A 80 40.46 119.69 -24.63
C SER A 80 40.81 121.12 -24.19
N VAL A 81 39.90 122.09 -24.32
CA VAL A 81 40.16 123.51 -24.02
C VAL A 81 40.10 123.73 -22.51
N SER A 82 38.95 123.42 -21.91
CA SER A 82 38.73 123.51 -20.46
C SER A 82 39.71 122.62 -19.66
N PHE A 83 40.22 121.54 -20.24
CA PHE A 83 41.30 120.76 -19.64
C PHE A 83 42.63 121.53 -19.56
N GLN A 84 43.02 122.36 -20.54
CA GLN A 84 44.26 123.14 -20.42
C GLN A 84 44.16 124.19 -19.30
N GLU A 85 43.00 124.83 -19.17
CA GLU A 85 42.71 125.79 -18.08
C GLU A 85 42.82 125.09 -16.72
N LEU A 86 42.09 123.98 -16.52
CA LEU A 86 42.17 123.18 -15.28
C LEU A 86 43.59 122.65 -15.02
N LYS A 87 44.32 122.31 -16.07
CA LYS A 87 45.71 121.84 -15.98
C LYS A 87 46.66 122.94 -15.52
N GLN A 88 46.46 124.18 -15.96
CA GLN A 88 47.23 125.33 -15.50
C GLN A 88 46.85 125.68 -14.05
N ASP A 89 45.56 125.94 -13.79
CA ASP A 89 45.06 126.43 -12.51
C ASP A 89 45.28 125.45 -11.35
N GLN A 90 45.19 124.15 -11.61
CA GLN A 90 45.42 123.09 -10.60
C GLN A 90 46.75 122.35 -10.78
N SER A 91 47.65 122.87 -11.63
CA SER A 91 49.01 122.33 -11.84
C SER A 91 49.04 120.81 -12.16
N LEU A 92 48.13 120.36 -13.02
CA LEU A 92 47.91 118.93 -13.29
C LEU A 92 48.97 118.36 -14.25
N ASN A 93 49.95 117.63 -13.70
CA ASN A 93 51.06 117.05 -14.46
C ASN A 93 50.68 115.77 -15.27
N VAL A 94 49.60 115.84 -16.07
CA VAL A 94 49.06 114.71 -16.87
C VAL A 94 48.63 115.13 -18.28
N THR A 95 48.36 114.14 -19.14
CA THR A 95 47.63 114.29 -20.41
C THR A 95 46.11 114.18 -20.18
N PHE A 96 45.27 114.47 -21.18
CA PHE A 96 43.81 114.30 -21.06
C PHE A 96 43.43 112.82 -20.75
N ALA A 97 44.14 111.86 -21.35
CA ALA A 97 43.99 110.44 -21.04
C ALA A 97 44.33 110.12 -19.57
N GLY A 98 45.50 110.56 -19.08
CA GLY A 98 45.90 110.38 -17.67
C GLY A 98 45.01 111.13 -16.68
N PHE A 99 44.38 112.23 -17.11
CA PHE A 99 43.34 112.93 -16.35
C PHE A 99 42.07 112.09 -16.23
N MET A 100 41.55 111.53 -17.34
CA MET A 100 40.40 110.61 -17.28
C MET A 100 40.66 109.40 -16.37
N GLU A 101 41.84 108.78 -16.45
CA GLU A 101 42.22 107.66 -15.57
C GLU A 101 42.24 108.05 -14.09
N ASN A 102 42.78 109.23 -13.77
CA ASN A 102 42.76 109.74 -12.40
C ASN A 102 41.35 110.09 -11.91
N VAL A 103 40.48 110.65 -12.76
CA VAL A 103 39.06 110.87 -12.43
C VAL A 103 38.36 109.54 -12.14
N ILE A 104 38.52 108.51 -12.98
CA ILE A 104 37.96 107.17 -12.76
C ILE A 104 38.49 106.55 -11.46
N ARG A 105 39.79 106.70 -11.17
CA ARG A 105 40.41 106.21 -9.93
C ARG A 105 39.83 106.93 -8.71
N MET A 106 39.78 108.27 -8.72
CA MET A 106 39.26 109.04 -7.60
C MET A 106 37.76 108.81 -7.38
N LEU A 107 36.97 108.57 -8.43
CA LEU A 107 35.57 108.17 -8.30
C LEU A 107 35.42 106.80 -7.63
N LYS A 108 36.28 105.82 -7.95
CA LYS A 108 36.35 104.53 -7.26
C LYS A 108 36.83 104.66 -5.81
N ASP A 109 37.79 105.55 -5.55
CA ASP A 109 38.26 105.86 -4.19
C ASP A 109 37.15 106.55 -3.36
N CYS A 110 36.28 107.37 -3.97
CA CYS A 110 35.04 107.89 -3.36
C CYS A 110 34.02 106.79 -3.09
N GLN A 111 33.77 105.87 -4.03
CA GLN A 111 32.88 104.71 -3.82
C GLN A 111 33.37 103.81 -2.68
N ALA A 112 34.69 103.68 -2.52
CA ALA A 112 35.33 102.95 -1.43
C ALA A 112 35.43 103.74 -0.11
N GLY A 113 34.88 104.96 -0.04
CA GLY A 113 34.88 105.80 1.16
C GLY A 113 36.24 106.37 1.58
N LYS A 114 37.26 106.31 0.71
CA LYS A 114 38.60 106.89 0.97
C LYS A 114 38.65 108.40 0.72
N LEU A 115 37.77 108.88 -0.17
CA LEU A 115 37.56 110.27 -0.52
C LEU A 115 36.09 110.62 -0.33
N GLU A 116 35.79 111.86 0.04
CA GLU A 116 34.44 112.43 -0.05
C GLU A 116 34.29 113.20 -1.36
N LEU A 117 33.17 112.96 -2.05
CA LEU A 117 32.75 113.80 -3.17
C LEU A 117 31.93 114.96 -2.61
N CYS A 118 32.36 116.20 -2.85
CA CYS A 118 31.73 117.41 -2.35
C CYS A 118 31.23 118.27 -3.51
N LEU A 119 30.06 118.88 -3.36
CA LEU A 119 29.55 119.89 -4.30
C LEU A 119 29.45 121.24 -3.57
N SER A 120 30.34 122.17 -3.92
CA SER A 120 30.41 123.50 -3.29
C SER A 120 29.89 124.59 -4.20
N ALA A 121 29.01 125.46 -3.71
CA ALA A 121 28.59 126.65 -4.45
C ALA A 121 29.75 127.65 -4.60
N LYS A 122 29.76 128.42 -5.68
CA LYS A 122 30.74 129.50 -5.92
C LYS A 122 30.27 130.77 -5.21
N GLU A 123 31.12 131.37 -4.36
CA GLU A 123 30.82 132.65 -3.71
C GLU A 123 30.84 133.79 -4.74
N THR A 124 29.67 134.35 -5.04
CA THR A 124 29.46 135.36 -6.09
C THR A 124 29.78 136.79 -5.61
N ALA A 125 31.06 137.03 -5.32
CA ALA A 125 31.58 138.38 -5.08
C ALA A 125 31.59 139.20 -6.39
N THR A 126 30.61 140.11 -6.54
CA THR A 126 30.61 141.29 -7.42
C THR A 126 30.95 141.09 -8.92
N SER A 127 29.90 140.91 -9.73
CA SER A 127 29.67 141.61 -11.01
C SER A 127 30.80 141.74 -12.06
N THR A 128 30.84 140.79 -13.00
CA THR A 128 30.88 141.04 -14.46
C THR A 128 30.12 139.91 -15.17
N ALA A 129 29.39 140.20 -16.24
CA ALA A 129 28.34 139.31 -16.78
C ALA A 129 28.64 138.78 -18.20
N GLU A 130 29.86 138.27 -18.43
CA GLU A 130 30.35 137.95 -19.79
C GLU A 130 30.89 136.51 -19.98
N HIS A 131 30.84 135.65 -18.95
CA HIS A 131 31.30 134.25 -19.03
C HIS A 131 30.27 133.25 -18.46
N PRO A 132 30.21 132.00 -18.98
CA PRO A 132 29.18 131.02 -18.61
C PRO A 132 29.21 130.64 -17.12
N SER A 133 28.03 130.55 -16.52
CA SER A 133 27.86 130.50 -15.06
C SER A 133 28.13 129.11 -14.46
N HIS A 134 29.41 128.83 -14.20
CA HIS A 134 29.83 127.73 -13.34
C HIS A 134 29.59 128.08 -11.87
N ASP A 135 28.33 127.92 -11.44
CA ASP A 135 27.83 128.27 -10.11
C ASP A 135 28.28 127.31 -9.00
N TYR A 136 28.87 126.16 -9.37
CA TYR A 136 29.29 125.11 -8.45
C TYR A 136 30.68 124.56 -8.80
N HIS A 137 31.31 123.90 -7.84
CA HIS A 137 32.50 123.08 -8.04
C HIS A 137 32.28 121.68 -7.47
N LEU A 138 32.67 120.65 -8.23
CA LEU A 138 32.64 119.26 -7.85
C LEU A 138 34.05 118.85 -7.38
N GLN A 139 34.22 118.64 -6.08
CA GLN A 139 35.51 118.48 -5.41
C GLN A 139 35.72 117.05 -4.91
N PHE A 140 36.92 116.52 -5.13
CA PHE A 140 37.39 115.25 -4.59
C PHE A 140 38.22 115.52 -3.33
N VAL A 141 37.69 115.19 -2.15
CA VAL A 141 38.23 115.65 -0.87
C VAL A 141 38.69 114.49 0.00
N GLU A 142 39.97 114.46 0.35
CA GLU A 142 40.50 113.55 1.36
C GLU A 142 40.34 114.16 2.75
N ILE A 143 39.60 113.47 3.62
CA ILE A 143 39.39 113.89 5.01
C ILE A 143 40.65 113.55 5.82
N ARG A 144 41.25 114.55 6.48
CA ARG A 144 42.49 114.39 7.26
C ARG A 144 42.35 115.06 8.62
N ALA A 145 43.03 114.53 9.63
CA ALA A 145 42.91 114.95 11.03
C ALA A 145 43.30 116.43 11.30
N PHE A 146 44.06 117.08 10.42
CA PHE A 146 44.48 118.48 10.56
C PHE A 146 43.80 119.43 9.56
N LYS A 147 43.90 119.13 8.26
CA LYS A 147 43.28 119.90 7.17
C LYS A 147 42.96 118.98 6.00
N ASN A 148 41.71 118.98 5.54
CA ASN A 148 41.28 118.25 4.36
C ASN A 148 42.07 118.66 3.12
N LEU A 149 42.37 117.71 2.25
CA LEU A 149 43.05 117.93 0.98
C LEU A 149 42.06 117.80 -0.18
N VAL A 150 41.91 118.83 -1.00
CA VAL A 150 41.21 118.73 -2.29
C VAL A 150 42.21 118.20 -3.32
N HIS A 151 41.94 117.02 -3.90
CA HIS A 151 42.77 116.40 -4.93
C HIS A 151 42.46 116.91 -6.34
N LEU A 152 41.20 117.28 -6.58
CA LEU A 152 40.72 117.83 -7.85
C LEU A 152 39.42 118.62 -7.59
N CYS A 153 39.29 119.78 -8.23
CA CYS A 153 38.17 120.70 -8.15
C CYS A 153 37.65 120.98 -9.57
N LEU A 154 36.55 120.35 -9.97
CA LEU A 154 36.01 120.50 -11.32
C LEU A 154 34.91 121.56 -11.39
N PRO A 155 34.86 122.41 -12.43
CA PRO A 155 33.78 123.35 -12.64
C PRO A 155 32.48 122.58 -12.88
N CYS A 156 31.39 123.03 -12.25
CA CYS A 156 30.10 122.37 -12.27
C CYS A 156 28.98 123.41 -12.42
N ARG A 157 27.90 123.02 -13.09
CA ARG A 157 26.71 123.88 -13.24
C ARG A 157 25.45 123.08 -12.89
N SER A 158 24.40 123.77 -12.44
CA SER A 158 23.06 123.18 -12.45
C SER A 158 22.69 122.86 -13.90
N ALA A 159 22.14 121.68 -14.17
CA ALA A 159 21.69 121.33 -15.50
C ALA A 159 20.46 122.18 -15.87
N PRO A 160 20.41 122.80 -17.08
CA PRO A 160 19.24 123.54 -17.51
C PRO A 160 18.10 122.58 -17.86
N LEU A 161 16.86 123.05 -17.77
CA LEU A 161 15.64 122.24 -17.85
C LEU A 161 15.58 121.34 -19.11
N HIS A 162 16.06 121.82 -20.25
CA HIS A 162 16.08 121.06 -21.50
C HIS A 162 17.01 119.82 -21.42
N THR A 163 18.17 119.97 -20.78
CA THR A 163 19.14 118.88 -20.54
C THR A 163 18.60 117.88 -19.52
N VAL A 164 17.95 118.37 -18.46
CA VAL A 164 17.29 117.53 -17.45
C VAL A 164 16.20 116.66 -18.10
N LEU A 165 15.35 117.27 -18.93
CA LEU A 165 14.28 116.57 -19.64
C LEU A 165 14.83 115.51 -20.61
N PHE A 166 15.90 115.82 -21.35
CA PHE A 166 16.57 114.89 -22.25
C PHE A 166 17.04 113.61 -21.53
N TYR A 167 17.75 113.74 -20.41
CA TYR A 167 18.27 112.58 -19.67
C TYR A 167 17.18 111.80 -18.92
N ILE A 168 16.17 112.49 -18.37
CA ILE A 168 15.03 111.83 -17.71
C ILE A 168 14.23 111.02 -18.74
N ASN A 169 13.91 111.59 -19.90
CA ASN A 169 13.21 110.87 -20.96
C ASN A 169 14.03 109.68 -21.49
N THR A 170 15.33 109.86 -21.71
CA THR A 170 16.22 108.76 -22.13
C THR A 170 16.26 107.62 -21.10
N THR A 171 16.31 107.96 -19.81
CA THR A 171 16.27 106.99 -18.70
C THR A 171 14.92 106.29 -18.62
N LEU A 172 13.81 107.02 -18.84
CA LEU A 172 12.45 106.50 -18.86
C LEU A 172 12.24 105.49 -20.01
N ASP A 173 12.71 105.80 -21.22
CA ASP A 173 12.66 104.89 -22.38
C ASP A 173 13.45 103.59 -22.15
N VAL A 174 14.62 103.69 -21.51
CA VAL A 174 15.42 102.52 -21.12
C VAL A 174 14.72 101.70 -20.03
N ALA A 175 14.08 102.37 -19.06
CA ALA A 175 13.30 101.71 -18.01
C ALA A 175 12.08 100.99 -18.59
N HIS A 176 11.30 101.62 -19.47
CA HIS A 176 10.16 101.00 -20.15
C HIS A 176 10.56 99.76 -20.96
N LYS A 177 11.63 99.84 -21.76
CA LYS A 177 12.15 98.70 -22.53
C LYS A 177 12.59 97.54 -21.63
N LYS A 178 13.19 97.85 -20.48
CA LYS A 178 13.61 96.84 -19.49
C LYS A 178 12.40 96.20 -18.77
N LEU A 179 11.39 96.98 -18.40
CA LEU A 179 10.17 96.48 -17.77
C LEU A 179 9.41 95.55 -18.72
N TYR A 180 9.16 95.98 -19.97
CA TYR A 180 8.48 95.17 -20.98
C TYR A 180 9.14 93.79 -21.19
N LEU A 181 10.47 93.74 -21.28
CA LEU A 181 11.21 92.48 -21.43
C LEU A 181 11.12 91.59 -20.18
N LEU A 182 11.11 92.18 -18.98
CA LEU A 182 10.92 91.44 -17.73
C LEU A 182 9.50 90.88 -17.61
N GLU A 183 8.48 91.65 -18.00
CA GLU A 183 7.08 91.21 -18.05
C GLU A 183 6.88 90.06 -19.04
N GLN A 184 7.46 90.15 -20.24
CA GLN A 184 7.43 89.08 -21.24
C GLN A 184 8.07 87.78 -20.73
N ASN A 185 9.26 87.88 -20.14
CA ASN A 185 9.96 86.72 -19.56
C ASN A 185 9.19 86.12 -18.37
N MET A 186 8.57 86.95 -17.53
CA MET A 186 7.73 86.52 -16.41
C MET A 186 6.49 85.77 -16.89
N GLN A 187 5.82 86.25 -17.95
CA GLN A 187 4.67 85.57 -18.55
C GLN A 187 5.06 84.18 -19.11
N GLN A 188 6.19 84.07 -19.81
CA GLN A 188 6.68 82.78 -20.30
C GLN A 188 6.95 81.80 -19.14
N LEU A 189 7.70 82.22 -18.11
CA LEU A 189 8.01 81.38 -16.95
C LEU A 189 6.74 80.94 -16.19
N GLN A 190 5.72 81.80 -16.11
CA GLN A 190 4.44 81.46 -15.51
C GLN A 190 3.68 80.39 -16.32
N MET A 191 3.73 80.45 -17.66
CA MET A 191 3.14 79.42 -18.52
C MET A 191 3.86 78.08 -18.40
N GLU A 192 5.20 78.08 -18.37
CA GLU A 192 6.02 76.89 -18.17
C GLU A 192 5.76 76.25 -16.80
N LEU A 193 5.70 77.04 -15.72
CA LEU A 193 5.38 76.59 -14.38
C LEU A 193 3.97 75.97 -14.30
N ASN A 194 2.97 76.61 -14.89
CA ASN A 194 1.60 76.09 -14.92
C ASN A 194 1.51 74.74 -15.66
N SER A 195 2.26 74.59 -16.76
CA SER A 195 2.36 73.34 -17.54
C SER A 195 3.02 72.22 -16.72
N GLN A 196 4.11 72.53 -16.00
CA GLN A 196 4.78 71.55 -15.13
C GLN A 196 3.89 71.11 -13.96
N ASN A 197 3.16 72.04 -13.33
CA ASN A 197 2.22 71.71 -12.25
C ASN A 197 1.12 70.75 -12.73
N ALA A 198 0.49 71.01 -13.87
CA ALA A 198 -0.52 70.12 -14.45
C ALA A 198 0.05 68.73 -14.78
N HIS A 199 1.31 68.63 -15.22
CA HIS A 199 1.98 67.36 -15.44
C HIS A 199 2.26 66.60 -14.15
N ILE A 200 2.66 67.29 -13.08
CA ILE A 200 2.85 66.72 -11.73
C ILE A 200 1.52 66.18 -11.17
N GLU A 201 0.42 66.92 -11.33
CA GLU A 201 -0.92 66.49 -10.92
C GLU A 201 -1.36 65.22 -11.67
N GLN A 202 -1.16 65.15 -12.99
CA GLN A 202 -1.45 63.96 -13.80
C GLN A 202 -0.65 62.74 -13.31
N LEU A 203 0.68 62.88 -13.16
CA LEU A 203 1.56 61.83 -12.68
C LEU A 203 1.21 61.39 -11.24
N SER A 204 0.77 62.32 -10.39
CA SER A 204 0.28 62.00 -9.05
C SER A 204 -1.00 61.17 -9.10
N SER A 205 -1.96 61.53 -9.97
CA SER A 205 -3.19 60.75 -10.16
C SER A 205 -2.90 59.32 -10.65
N ASP A 206 -1.96 59.16 -11.59
CA ASP A 206 -1.63 57.84 -12.15
C ASP A 206 -0.81 56.99 -11.17
N ASN A 207 0.05 57.60 -10.35
CA ASN A 207 0.67 56.92 -9.20
C ASN A 207 -0.37 56.48 -8.16
N GLY A 208 -1.43 57.25 -7.94
CA GLY A 208 -2.57 56.86 -7.10
C GLY A 208 -3.22 55.57 -7.60
N LYS A 209 -3.68 55.58 -8.86
CA LYS A 209 -4.32 54.42 -9.53
C LYS A 209 -3.43 53.17 -9.49
N LEU A 210 -2.12 53.32 -9.73
CA LEU A 210 -1.17 52.21 -9.69
C LEU A 210 -0.98 51.64 -8.27
N ARG A 211 -1.01 52.48 -7.22
CA ARG A 211 -0.95 52.02 -5.82
C ARG A 211 -2.25 51.29 -5.42
N GLU A 212 -3.40 51.83 -5.79
CA GLU A 212 -4.71 51.19 -5.56
C GLU A 212 -4.78 49.82 -6.25
N ALA A 213 -4.41 49.74 -7.53
CA ALA A 213 -4.35 48.49 -8.28
C ALA A 213 -3.36 47.48 -7.69
N LEU A 214 -2.21 47.93 -7.16
CA LEU A 214 -1.25 47.06 -6.49
C LEU A 214 -1.79 46.49 -5.18
N VAL A 215 -2.45 47.31 -4.35
CA VAL A 215 -3.09 46.88 -3.09
C VAL A 215 -4.21 45.89 -3.39
N GLU A 216 -5.08 46.18 -4.36
CA GLU A 216 -6.23 45.33 -4.71
C GLU A 216 -5.79 43.99 -5.32
N ASN A 217 -4.78 43.99 -6.19
CA ASN A 217 -4.20 42.75 -6.73
C ASN A 217 -3.53 41.92 -5.61
N THR A 218 -2.82 42.56 -4.68
CA THR A 218 -2.23 41.89 -3.52
C THR A 218 -3.30 41.27 -2.60
N ARG A 219 -4.42 41.99 -2.37
CA ARG A 219 -5.59 41.48 -1.64
C ARG A 219 -6.17 40.25 -2.32
N HIS A 220 -6.48 40.35 -3.62
CA HIS A 220 -7.07 39.26 -4.39
C HIS A 220 -6.17 38.02 -4.46
N LEU A 221 -4.86 38.21 -4.62
CA LEU A 221 -3.88 37.11 -4.62
C LEU A 221 -3.80 36.44 -3.23
N GLY A 222 -3.84 37.23 -2.15
CA GLY A 222 -3.89 36.72 -0.77
C GLY A 222 -5.16 35.91 -0.48
N GLU A 223 -6.32 36.41 -0.90
CA GLU A 223 -7.62 35.72 -0.78
C GLU A 223 -7.62 34.40 -1.56
N LYS A 224 -7.10 34.40 -2.80
CA LYS A 224 -6.96 33.20 -3.62
C LYS A 224 -6.04 32.15 -2.97
N HIS A 225 -4.87 32.55 -2.48
CA HIS A 225 -3.97 31.64 -1.78
C HIS A 225 -4.57 31.11 -0.46
N SER A 226 -5.33 31.93 0.27
CA SER A 226 -6.03 31.51 1.49
C SER A 226 -7.09 30.45 1.19
N ALA A 227 -7.89 30.64 0.13
CA ALA A 227 -8.88 29.67 -0.33
C ALA A 227 -8.25 28.36 -0.82
N GLU A 228 -7.13 28.44 -1.56
CA GLU A 228 -6.37 27.27 -2.01
C GLU A 228 -5.77 26.48 -0.84
N LEU A 229 -5.23 27.17 0.18
CA LEU A 229 -4.72 26.55 1.39
C LEU A 229 -5.84 25.87 2.19
N GLN A 230 -6.98 26.53 2.40
CA GLN A 230 -8.13 25.95 3.09
C GLN A 230 -8.63 24.69 2.35
N HIS A 231 -8.84 24.76 1.03
CA HIS A 231 -9.23 23.60 0.23
C HIS A 231 -8.23 22.43 0.32
N MET A 232 -6.93 22.72 0.41
CA MET A 232 -5.91 21.68 0.60
C MET A 232 -5.89 21.10 2.02
N GLN A 233 -6.18 21.90 3.05
CA GLN A 233 -6.36 21.42 4.43
C GLN A 233 -7.60 20.52 4.55
N ASP A 234 -8.76 20.98 4.09
CA ASP A 234 -10.01 20.21 3.99
C ASP A 234 -9.80 18.85 3.29
N LYS A 235 -9.01 18.83 2.21
CA LYS A 235 -8.72 17.63 1.43
C LYS A 235 -7.78 16.68 2.17
N LEU A 236 -6.80 17.19 2.91
CA LEU A 236 -5.91 16.39 3.77
C LEU A 236 -6.66 15.80 4.97
N GLU A 237 -7.57 16.56 5.58
CA GLU A 237 -8.42 16.08 6.67
C GLU A 237 -9.31 14.92 6.21
N LYS A 238 -10.04 15.09 5.09
CA LYS A 238 -10.85 14.03 4.47
C LYS A 238 -10.03 12.79 4.10
N LEU A 239 -8.80 12.95 3.60
CA LEU A 239 -7.89 11.83 3.33
C LEU A 239 -7.41 11.12 4.61
N ASN A 240 -7.11 11.85 5.67
CA ASN A 240 -6.73 11.27 6.95
C ASN A 240 -7.92 10.53 7.61
N GLU A 241 -9.12 11.07 7.52
CA GLU A 241 -10.35 10.42 7.98
C GLU A 241 -10.65 9.13 7.20
N GLN A 242 -10.54 9.15 5.87
CA GLN A 242 -10.65 7.96 5.03
C GLN A 242 -9.61 6.91 5.43
N ARG A 243 -8.34 7.30 5.56
CA ARG A 243 -7.24 6.42 5.95
C ARG A 243 -7.42 5.84 7.36
N ALA A 244 -7.94 6.61 8.31
CA ALA A 244 -8.26 6.15 9.65
C ALA A 244 -9.38 5.10 9.63
N ASN A 245 -10.44 5.35 8.86
CA ASN A 245 -11.54 4.39 8.67
C ASN A 245 -11.08 3.09 7.98
N GLU A 246 -10.19 3.16 6.99
CA GLU A 246 -9.59 1.98 6.35
C GLU A 246 -8.68 1.20 7.30
N LEU A 247 -7.85 1.89 8.08
CA LEU A 247 -6.95 1.27 9.06
C LEU A 247 -7.73 0.60 10.20
N GLU A 248 -8.86 1.18 10.61
CA GLU A 248 -9.79 0.59 11.58
C GLU A 248 -10.55 -0.62 11.00
N ARG A 249 -11.01 -0.56 9.74
CA ARG A 249 -11.55 -1.75 9.03
C ARG A 249 -10.51 -2.87 8.94
N SER A 250 -9.27 -2.52 8.61
CA SER A 250 -8.14 -3.45 8.54
C SER A 250 -7.86 -4.10 9.90
N ARG A 251 -7.80 -3.32 10.98
CA ARG A 251 -7.68 -3.83 12.36
C ARG A 251 -8.78 -4.82 12.72
N ARG A 252 -10.05 -4.53 12.40
CA ARG A 252 -11.18 -5.45 12.65
C ARG A 252 -11.04 -6.75 11.85
N SER A 253 -10.59 -6.67 10.60
CA SER A 253 -10.30 -7.85 9.76
C SER A 253 -9.17 -8.70 10.34
N VAL A 254 -8.06 -8.08 10.73
CA VAL A 254 -6.91 -8.75 11.39
C VAL A 254 -7.33 -9.41 12.69
N ALA A 255 -8.08 -8.71 13.56
CA ALA A 255 -8.60 -9.28 14.80
C ALA A 255 -9.52 -10.49 14.56
N GLY A 256 -10.41 -10.40 13.56
CA GLY A 256 -11.26 -11.54 13.17
C GLY A 256 -10.46 -12.74 12.66
N LEU A 257 -9.40 -12.52 11.87
CA LEU A 257 -8.48 -13.57 11.42
C LEU A 257 -7.65 -14.14 12.57
N GLN A 258 -7.24 -13.33 13.55
CA GLN A 258 -6.58 -13.82 14.77
C GLN A 258 -7.49 -14.74 15.58
N THR A 259 -8.76 -14.35 15.82
CA THR A 259 -9.73 -15.22 16.51
C THR A 259 -10.02 -16.52 15.74
N GLN A 260 -10.01 -16.50 14.40
CA GLN A 260 -10.12 -17.72 13.59
C GLN A 260 -8.86 -18.60 13.70
N LEU A 261 -7.67 -18.00 13.69
CA LEU A 261 -6.39 -18.71 13.84
C LEU A 261 -6.25 -19.34 15.24
N GLU A 262 -6.70 -18.64 16.29
CA GLU A 262 -6.75 -19.15 17.65
C GLU A 262 -7.65 -20.38 17.76
N ARG A 263 -8.87 -20.33 17.20
CA ARG A 263 -9.76 -21.50 17.13
C ARG A 263 -9.14 -22.65 16.34
N ALA A 264 -8.67 -22.40 15.12
CA ALA A 264 -8.03 -23.44 14.31
C ALA A 264 -6.77 -24.04 14.97
N THR A 265 -6.10 -23.28 15.85
CA THR A 265 -4.98 -23.77 16.67
C THR A 265 -5.48 -24.64 17.83
N LEU A 266 -6.57 -24.25 18.50
CA LEU A 266 -7.25 -25.04 19.53
C LEU A 266 -7.75 -26.37 18.93
N ASP A 267 -8.54 -26.31 17.85
CA ASP A 267 -9.07 -27.46 17.11
C ASP A 267 -7.92 -28.42 16.69
N LYS A 268 -6.79 -27.86 16.22
CA LYS A 268 -5.58 -28.63 15.89
C LYS A 268 -4.95 -29.29 17.11
N THR A 269 -4.94 -28.66 18.29
CA THR A 269 -4.45 -29.28 19.52
C THR A 269 -5.39 -30.38 20.03
N GLU A 270 -6.70 -30.17 19.95
CA GLU A 270 -7.69 -31.20 20.29
C GLU A 270 -7.58 -32.41 19.34
N LEU A 271 -7.56 -32.18 18.03
CA LEU A 271 -7.34 -33.23 17.03
C LEU A 271 -6.00 -33.97 17.24
N LYS A 272 -4.93 -33.26 17.64
CA LYS A 272 -3.64 -33.89 17.96
C LYS A 272 -3.72 -34.79 19.19
N THR A 273 -4.38 -34.35 20.28
CA THR A 273 -4.55 -35.20 21.48
C THR A 273 -5.47 -36.39 21.21
N MET A 274 -6.53 -36.22 20.41
CA MET A 274 -7.39 -37.31 19.95
C MET A 274 -6.64 -38.30 19.04
N HIS A 275 -5.75 -37.82 18.17
CA HIS A 275 -4.88 -38.65 17.35
C HIS A 275 -3.89 -39.46 18.21
N GLU A 276 -3.21 -38.83 19.17
CA GLU A 276 -2.30 -39.51 20.11
C GLU A 276 -3.03 -40.56 20.98
N GLN A 277 -4.28 -40.32 21.35
CA GLN A 277 -5.12 -41.33 22.01
C GLN A 277 -5.48 -42.48 21.07
N ALA A 278 -5.82 -42.19 19.81
CA ALA A 278 -6.12 -43.20 18.80
C ALA A 278 -4.89 -44.05 18.43
N GLU A 279 -3.70 -43.46 18.35
CA GLU A 279 -2.44 -44.18 18.15
C GLU A 279 -2.15 -45.14 19.32
N LYS A 280 -2.23 -44.67 20.57
CA LYS A 280 -2.08 -45.54 21.76
C LYS A 280 -3.09 -46.69 21.78
N ARG A 281 -4.34 -46.42 21.36
CA ARG A 281 -5.39 -47.45 21.27
C ARG A 281 -5.10 -48.47 20.16
N ASN A 282 -4.59 -48.02 19.01
CA ASN A 282 -4.13 -48.89 17.93
C ASN A 282 -2.88 -49.71 18.32
N GLN A 283 -1.96 -49.15 19.11
CA GLN A 283 -0.82 -49.89 19.67
C GLN A 283 -1.31 -51.04 20.59
N SER A 284 -2.18 -50.74 21.58
CA SER A 284 -2.80 -51.76 22.44
C SER A 284 -3.51 -52.86 21.62
N LEU A 285 -4.34 -52.48 20.65
CA LEU A 285 -5.04 -53.44 19.79
C LEU A 285 -4.09 -54.26 18.90
N ASN A 286 -2.95 -53.69 18.49
CA ASN A 286 -1.94 -54.41 17.71
C ASN A 286 -1.08 -55.36 18.58
N GLU A 287 -0.84 -55.01 19.85
CA GLU A 287 -0.24 -55.89 20.85
C GLU A 287 -1.18 -57.07 21.18
N GLU A 288 -2.46 -56.79 21.44
CA GLU A 288 -3.51 -57.81 21.61
C GLU A 288 -3.63 -58.72 20.38
N LEU A 289 -3.65 -58.14 19.17
CA LEU A 289 -3.65 -58.88 17.91
C LEU A 289 -2.39 -59.76 17.74
N THR A 290 -1.23 -59.28 18.18
CA THR A 290 0.03 -60.01 18.12
C THR A 290 0.06 -61.17 19.13
N CYS A 291 -0.47 -60.95 20.34
CA CYS A 291 -0.70 -62.00 21.34
C CYS A 291 -1.71 -63.05 20.84
N CYS A 292 -2.77 -62.63 20.14
CA CYS A 292 -3.73 -63.55 19.52
C CYS A 292 -3.09 -64.34 18.37
N LYS A 293 -2.26 -63.71 17.53
CA LYS A 293 -1.51 -64.38 16.45
C LYS A 293 -0.54 -65.43 17.00
N SER A 294 0.22 -65.13 18.05
CA SER A 294 1.13 -66.12 18.66
C SER A 294 0.35 -67.27 19.32
N ARG A 295 -0.76 -66.99 20.02
CA ARG A 295 -1.64 -68.03 20.57
C ARG A 295 -2.27 -68.91 19.49
N ILE A 296 -2.66 -68.34 18.35
CA ILE A 296 -3.12 -69.10 17.17
C ILE A 296 -2.00 -69.96 16.58
N CYS A 297 -0.74 -69.48 16.54
CA CYS A 297 0.39 -70.27 16.06
C CYS A 297 0.66 -71.49 16.96
N ASN A 298 0.72 -71.29 18.28
CA ASN A 298 0.88 -72.37 19.25
C ASN A 298 -0.26 -73.42 19.15
N LEU A 299 -1.51 -72.98 18.92
CA LEU A 299 -2.66 -73.87 18.71
C LEU A 299 -2.64 -74.61 17.36
N LYS A 300 -2.00 -74.05 16.33
CA LYS A 300 -1.72 -74.75 15.07
C LYS A 300 -0.65 -75.80 15.25
N GLU A 301 0.45 -75.49 15.93
CA GLU A 301 1.53 -76.45 16.23
C GLU A 301 1.04 -77.62 17.10
N GLN A 302 0.15 -77.35 18.07
CA GLN A 302 -0.53 -78.42 18.82
C GLN A 302 -1.45 -79.28 17.93
N ASN A 303 -2.19 -78.69 16.99
CA ASN A 303 -2.99 -79.45 16.02
C ASN A 303 -2.13 -80.32 15.10
N GLU A 304 -1.03 -79.80 14.55
CA GLU A 304 -0.08 -80.57 13.73
C GLU A 304 0.52 -81.75 14.52
N LYS A 305 0.87 -81.55 15.79
CA LYS A 305 1.29 -82.65 16.69
C LYS A 305 0.21 -83.71 16.85
N LEU A 306 -1.01 -83.32 17.22
CA LEU A 306 -2.12 -84.26 17.38
C LEU A 306 -2.46 -84.97 16.05
N HIS A 307 -2.28 -84.31 14.90
CA HIS A 307 -2.53 -84.90 13.59
C HIS A 307 -1.44 -85.90 13.17
N THR A 308 -0.18 -85.65 13.53
CA THR A 308 0.94 -86.59 13.34
C THR A 308 0.85 -87.78 14.30
N GLU A 309 0.43 -87.58 15.54
CA GLU A 309 0.14 -88.64 16.51
C GLU A 309 -1.04 -89.53 16.04
N LEU A 310 -2.12 -88.92 15.54
CA LEU A 310 -3.28 -89.64 14.97
C LEU A 310 -2.90 -90.47 13.73
N THR A 311 -2.03 -89.97 12.86
CA THR A 311 -1.58 -90.71 11.67
C THR A 311 -0.55 -91.79 12.01
N ALA A 312 0.25 -91.62 13.06
CA ALA A 312 1.07 -92.69 13.62
C ALA A 312 0.21 -93.83 14.20
N ALA A 313 -0.85 -93.50 14.96
CA ALA A 313 -1.80 -94.48 15.49
C ALA A 313 -2.46 -95.32 14.38
N LYS A 314 -3.01 -94.68 13.34
CA LYS A 314 -3.60 -95.36 12.17
C LYS A 314 -2.60 -96.20 11.37
N LYS A 315 -1.30 -95.91 11.47
CA LYS A 315 -0.23 -96.70 10.84
C LYS A 315 0.17 -97.92 11.69
N GLN A 316 -0.10 -97.89 12.99
CA GLN A 316 0.06 -99.05 13.90
C GLN A 316 -1.18 -99.96 13.87
N GLU A 317 -2.38 -99.38 13.78
CA GLU A 317 -3.67 -100.07 13.54
C GLU A 317 -3.55 -101.06 12.36
N ARG A 318 -3.17 -100.57 11.17
CA ARG A 318 -2.98 -101.39 9.96
C ARG A 318 -1.92 -102.50 10.08
N LYS A 319 -0.91 -102.32 10.95
CA LYS A 319 0.09 -103.37 11.24
C LYS A 319 -0.48 -104.48 12.12
N LEU A 320 -1.50 -104.20 12.92
CA LEU A 320 -2.21 -105.18 13.73
C LEU A 320 -3.30 -105.87 12.89
N GLU A 321 -4.02 -105.15 12.02
CA GLU A 321 -4.97 -105.73 11.07
C GLU A 321 -4.34 -106.82 10.19
N TYR A 322 -3.20 -106.52 9.53
CA TYR A 322 -2.46 -107.52 8.73
C TYR A 322 -2.06 -108.76 9.55
N LYS A 323 -1.76 -108.58 10.84
CA LYS A 323 -1.34 -109.67 11.73
C LYS A 323 -2.51 -110.49 12.27
N ILE A 324 -3.72 -109.90 12.28
CA ILE A 324 -4.97 -110.58 12.61
C ILE A 324 -5.43 -111.43 11.41
N GLU A 325 -5.30 -110.93 10.18
CA GLU A 325 -5.74 -111.69 8.98
C GLU A 325 -4.86 -112.92 8.72
N ASP A 326 -3.54 -112.79 8.89
CA ASP A 326 -2.56 -113.88 8.81
C ASP A 326 -2.88 -114.99 9.84
N LEU A 327 -3.24 -114.61 11.07
CA LEU A 327 -3.67 -115.53 12.12
C LEU A 327 -5.05 -116.16 11.86
N LYS A 328 -5.99 -115.46 11.21
CA LYS A 328 -7.28 -116.04 10.78
C LYS A 328 -7.08 -117.12 9.73
N GLN A 329 -6.27 -116.87 8.71
CA GLN A 329 -5.98 -117.83 7.65
C GLN A 329 -5.38 -119.12 8.24
N HIS A 330 -4.36 -118.97 9.09
CA HIS A 330 -3.73 -120.10 9.77
C HIS A 330 -4.68 -120.84 10.74
N THR A 331 -5.64 -120.13 11.35
CA THR A 331 -6.71 -120.73 12.18
C THR A 331 -7.69 -121.55 11.32
N MET A 332 -8.10 -121.04 10.16
CA MET A 332 -9.09 -121.69 9.29
C MET A 332 -8.58 -123.03 8.75
N GLU A 333 -7.32 -123.09 8.32
CA GLU A 333 -6.67 -124.31 7.83
C GLU A 333 -6.53 -125.38 8.93
N LEU A 334 -6.22 -124.96 10.16
CA LEU A 334 -6.28 -125.84 11.34
C LEU A 334 -7.71 -126.30 11.63
N GLN A 335 -8.71 -125.44 11.43
CA GLN A 335 -10.11 -125.73 11.71
C GLN A 335 -10.71 -126.74 10.72
N GLU A 336 -10.32 -126.72 9.45
CA GLU A 336 -10.68 -127.76 8.47
C GLU A 336 -10.02 -129.11 8.80
N HIS A 337 -8.72 -129.12 9.12
CA HIS A 337 -8.03 -130.34 9.56
C HIS A 337 -8.67 -130.94 10.84
N ILE A 338 -9.09 -130.09 11.78
CA ILE A 338 -9.79 -130.50 13.00
C ILE A 338 -11.22 -130.98 12.68
N GLN A 339 -11.96 -130.39 11.73
CA GLN A 339 -13.27 -130.89 11.33
C GLN A 339 -13.19 -132.26 10.63
N LYS A 340 -12.21 -132.46 9.74
CA LYS A 340 -11.97 -133.75 9.07
C LYS A 340 -11.60 -134.83 10.08
N GLY A 341 -10.61 -134.53 10.94
CA GLY A 341 -10.20 -135.43 12.02
C GLY A 341 -11.31 -135.71 13.03
N ASN A 342 -12.19 -134.74 13.34
CA ASN A 342 -13.32 -134.97 14.25
C ASN A 342 -14.45 -135.80 13.62
N LYS A 343 -14.68 -135.75 12.30
CA LYS A 343 -15.63 -136.68 11.64
C LYS A 343 -15.16 -138.13 11.72
N GLU A 344 -13.89 -138.36 11.40
CA GLU A 344 -13.27 -139.69 11.44
C GLU A 344 -13.18 -140.21 12.89
N LYS A 345 -12.78 -139.33 13.84
CA LYS A 345 -12.75 -139.63 15.28
C LYS A 345 -14.15 -139.85 15.88
N ALA A 346 -15.19 -139.14 15.43
CA ALA A 346 -16.55 -139.31 15.97
C ALA A 346 -17.17 -140.64 15.55
N ASN A 347 -17.02 -141.05 14.29
CA ASN A 347 -17.53 -142.34 13.84
C ASN A 347 -16.73 -143.50 14.48
N ILE A 348 -15.38 -143.43 14.47
CA ILE A 348 -14.55 -144.45 15.13
C ILE A 348 -14.80 -144.47 16.64
N ALA A 349 -15.11 -143.35 17.29
CA ALA A 349 -15.52 -143.35 18.70
C ALA A 349 -16.93 -143.92 18.92
N ALA A 350 -17.89 -143.69 18.01
CA ALA A 350 -19.21 -144.30 18.10
C ALA A 350 -19.14 -145.83 17.91
N GLU A 351 -18.37 -146.30 16.93
CA GLU A 351 -18.09 -147.71 16.71
C GLU A 351 -17.30 -148.31 17.87
N LEU A 352 -16.26 -147.64 18.39
CA LEU A 352 -15.44 -148.13 19.50
C LEU A 352 -16.13 -148.05 20.87
N GLU A 353 -17.09 -147.14 21.09
CA GLU A 353 -17.87 -147.07 22.34
C GLU A 353 -19.08 -148.03 22.31
N ALA A 354 -19.68 -148.24 21.13
CA ALA A 354 -20.63 -149.32 20.90
C ALA A 354 -19.93 -150.68 21.03
N GLU A 355 -18.77 -150.88 20.39
CA GLU A 355 -17.92 -152.04 20.61
C GLU A 355 -17.49 -152.14 22.07
N LYS A 356 -17.09 -151.07 22.79
CA LYS A 356 -16.72 -151.21 24.21
C LYS A 356 -17.90 -151.58 25.11
N LYS A 357 -19.13 -151.12 24.83
CA LYS A 357 -20.31 -151.56 25.60
C LYS A 357 -20.77 -152.96 25.20
N ILE A 358 -20.65 -153.34 23.93
CA ILE A 358 -20.91 -154.71 23.45
C ILE A 358 -19.79 -155.67 23.85
N LEU A 359 -18.55 -155.22 23.99
CA LEU A 359 -17.38 -155.98 24.44
C LEU A 359 -17.35 -156.04 25.96
N HIS A 360 -17.80 -155.02 26.69
CA HIS A 360 -17.95 -155.11 28.15
C HIS A 360 -19.13 -156.02 28.50
N THR A 361 -20.29 -155.89 27.82
CA THR A 361 -21.37 -156.88 28.00
C THR A 361 -20.99 -158.25 27.47
N LYS A 362 -20.28 -158.41 26.34
CA LYS A 362 -19.71 -159.71 25.92
C LYS A 362 -18.61 -160.22 26.83
N ARG A 363 -17.86 -159.38 27.54
CA ARG A 363 -16.76 -159.80 28.44
C ARG A 363 -17.31 -160.17 29.80
N GLN A 364 -18.24 -159.39 30.34
CA GLN A 364 -19.02 -159.75 31.53
C GLN A 364 -19.94 -160.94 31.23
N ALA A 365 -20.46 -161.10 30.00
CA ALA A 365 -21.15 -162.30 29.55
C ALA A 365 -20.21 -163.43 29.08
N LEU A 366 -18.91 -163.20 28.87
CA LEU A 366 -17.90 -164.26 28.69
C LEU A 366 -17.27 -164.68 30.02
N GLU A 367 -17.37 -163.83 31.04
CA GLU A 367 -16.98 -164.10 32.42
C GLU A 367 -18.14 -164.79 33.14
N MET A 368 -19.38 -164.29 32.98
CA MET A 368 -20.59 -165.06 33.27
C MET A 368 -20.69 -166.31 32.41
N ALA A 369 -20.35 -166.32 31.11
CA ALA A 369 -20.27 -167.58 30.36
C ALA A 369 -19.03 -168.41 30.70
N SER A 370 -17.99 -167.89 31.36
CA SER A 370 -16.88 -168.69 31.88
C SER A 370 -17.27 -169.36 33.19
N ASP A 371 -18.00 -168.67 34.06
CA ASP A 371 -18.62 -169.23 35.26
C ASP A 371 -19.85 -170.09 34.93
N GLU A 372 -20.59 -169.81 33.86
CA GLU A 372 -21.64 -170.66 33.30
C GLU A 372 -21.08 -171.76 32.40
N ILE A 373 -19.81 -171.72 31.96
CA ILE A 373 -19.09 -172.87 31.37
C ILE A 373 -18.38 -173.69 32.45
N ALA A 374 -17.95 -173.10 33.56
CA ALA A 374 -17.51 -173.83 34.75
C ALA A 374 -18.71 -174.54 35.41
N LYS A 375 -19.83 -173.83 35.57
CA LYS A 375 -21.13 -174.45 35.88
C LYS A 375 -21.61 -175.32 34.73
N ALA A 376 -21.33 -175.07 33.46
CA ALA A 376 -21.66 -176.04 32.41
C ALA A 376 -20.86 -177.31 32.62
N ASN A 377 -19.58 -177.27 32.98
CA ASN A 377 -18.81 -178.49 33.28
C ASN A 377 -19.36 -179.22 34.53
N GLN A 378 -19.79 -178.49 35.56
CA GLN A 378 -20.40 -179.08 36.76
C GLN A 378 -21.84 -179.58 36.52
N ILE A 379 -22.61 -178.90 35.68
CA ILE A 379 -23.97 -179.24 35.23
C ILE A 379 -23.92 -180.29 34.13
N ILE A 380 -22.86 -180.42 33.33
CA ILE A 380 -22.60 -181.49 32.35
C ILE A 380 -22.11 -182.72 33.09
N LEU A 381 -21.35 -182.61 34.19
CA LEU A 381 -21.16 -183.76 35.09
C LEU A 381 -22.51 -184.23 35.65
N LYS A 382 -23.37 -183.31 36.08
CA LYS A 382 -24.71 -183.61 36.60
C LYS A 382 -25.66 -184.15 35.53
N GLN A 383 -25.67 -183.57 34.34
CA GLN A 383 -26.50 -183.89 33.18
C GLN A 383 -25.94 -185.03 32.33
N SER A 384 -24.68 -185.41 32.47
CA SER A 384 -24.14 -186.68 31.96
C SER A 384 -24.62 -187.84 32.84
N GLN A 385 -24.63 -187.64 34.16
CA GLN A 385 -25.31 -188.54 35.10
C GLN A 385 -26.84 -188.57 34.88
N GLU A 386 -27.43 -187.43 34.52
CA GLU A 386 -28.86 -187.33 34.18
C GLU A 386 -29.16 -187.91 32.79
N LEU A 387 -28.28 -187.78 31.79
CA LEU A 387 -28.33 -188.48 30.51
C LEU A 387 -28.20 -190.00 30.69
N LEU A 388 -27.38 -190.47 31.64
CA LEU A 388 -27.29 -191.89 31.98
C LEU A 388 -28.62 -192.43 32.54
N ASN A 389 -29.47 -191.58 33.11
CA ASN A 389 -30.82 -191.92 33.55
C ASN A 389 -31.88 -191.66 32.46
N GLN A 390 -31.85 -190.53 31.77
CA GLN A 390 -32.79 -190.21 30.68
C GLN A 390 -32.60 -191.12 29.46
N LYS A 391 -31.40 -191.69 29.24
CA LYS A 391 -31.19 -192.76 28.25
C LYS A 391 -32.00 -194.03 28.57
N LYS A 392 -32.26 -194.31 29.85
CA LYS A 392 -33.22 -195.36 30.28
C LYS A 392 -34.66 -194.93 30.02
N THR A 393 -34.98 -193.63 30.07
CA THR A 393 -36.31 -193.08 29.76
C THR A 393 -36.61 -192.97 28.26
N ILE A 394 -35.60 -192.67 27.43
CA ILE A 394 -35.68 -192.70 25.96
C ILE A 394 -36.02 -194.13 25.50
N SER A 395 -35.45 -195.13 26.16
CA SER A 395 -35.80 -196.55 26.01
C SER A 395 -37.22 -196.94 26.44
N TRP A 396 -38.03 -196.00 26.96
CA TRP A 396 -39.42 -196.24 27.40
C TRP A 396 -40.44 -195.30 26.73
N ARG A 397 -40.05 -194.09 26.31
CA ARG A 397 -40.96 -193.14 25.61
C ARG A 397 -41.04 -193.32 24.10
N THR A 398 -40.02 -193.89 23.47
CA THR A 398 -40.06 -194.26 22.05
C THR A 398 -41.20 -195.26 21.77
N GLU A 399 -41.54 -196.05 22.79
CA GLU A 399 -42.65 -197.03 22.82
C GLU A 399 -44.06 -196.39 22.78
N VAL A 400 -44.20 -195.07 22.94
CA VAL A 400 -45.50 -194.42 23.24
C VAL A 400 -46.00 -193.48 22.15
N ALA A 401 -45.14 -192.60 21.62
CA ALA A 401 -45.60 -191.44 20.84
C ALA A 401 -46.00 -191.73 19.38
N LEU A 402 -45.91 -192.99 18.94
CA LEU A 402 -46.23 -193.48 17.58
C LEU A 402 -47.76 -193.45 17.24
N GLN A 403 -48.52 -192.56 17.88
CA GLN A 403 -49.99 -192.59 17.99
C GLN A 403 -50.69 -191.27 17.61
N GLN A 404 -49.98 -190.14 17.51
CA GLN A 404 -50.61 -188.79 17.54
C GLN A 404 -50.59 -187.93 16.25
N GLU A 405 -49.94 -188.35 15.16
CA GLU A 405 -49.76 -187.54 13.92
C GLU A 405 -51.04 -187.38 13.06
N LYS A 406 -52.24 -187.39 13.66
CA LYS A 406 -53.51 -187.69 12.97
C LYS A 406 -54.45 -186.51 12.69
N ALA A 407 -54.19 -185.30 13.21
CA ALA A 407 -55.02 -184.07 13.04
C ALA A 407 -54.24 -182.82 13.52
N ILE A 408 -54.50 -181.55 13.14
CA ILE A 408 -55.28 -180.93 12.04
C ILE A 408 -54.65 -179.53 11.78
N LYS A 409 -54.51 -178.92 10.58
CA LYS A 409 -54.90 -179.25 9.19
C LYS A 409 -56.33 -178.86 8.74
N GLU A 410 -56.72 -177.58 8.83
CA GLU A 410 -58.03 -177.08 8.34
C GLU A 410 -58.06 -175.69 7.62
N LYS A 411 -58.15 -174.56 8.34
CA LYS A 411 -58.89 -173.33 7.92
C LYS A 411 -58.11 -172.00 8.08
N GLU A 412 -58.56 -170.82 7.59
CA GLU A 412 -59.17 -170.37 6.30
C GLU A 412 -59.66 -168.89 6.41
N LYS A 413 -59.76 -168.17 5.27
CA LYS A 413 -60.70 -167.03 4.97
C LYS A 413 -60.60 -165.71 5.81
N LEU A 414 -61.07 -164.50 5.40
CA LEU A 414 -61.23 -163.81 4.08
C LEU A 414 -61.68 -162.32 4.32
N LEU A 415 -61.56 -161.42 3.31
CA LEU A 415 -62.38 -160.19 3.05
C LEU A 415 -62.31 -158.90 3.94
N ASN A 416 -62.91 -157.81 3.40
CA ASN A 416 -63.32 -156.49 3.97
C ASN A 416 -62.23 -155.38 4.14
N MET A 417 -62.20 -154.17 3.53
CA MET A 417 -63.09 -153.29 2.70
C MET A 417 -64.02 -152.30 3.47
N ARG A 418 -64.26 -151.02 3.04
CA ARG A 418 -63.68 -150.24 1.89
C ARG A 418 -63.48 -148.70 2.10
N ASP A 419 -64.35 -147.98 2.79
CA ASP A 419 -65.22 -146.96 2.13
C ASP A 419 -64.79 -145.47 2.01
N GLU A 420 -63.72 -144.99 2.65
CA GLU A 420 -63.73 -143.63 3.25
C GLU A 420 -63.40 -142.36 2.39
N GLU A 421 -63.22 -142.42 1.07
CA GLU A 421 -62.50 -141.35 0.30
C GLU A 421 -63.28 -140.04 0.00
N LEU A 422 -64.61 -139.98 0.15
CA LEU A 422 -65.47 -139.04 -0.60
C LEU A 422 -65.56 -137.56 -0.13
N LYS A 423 -64.75 -137.11 0.85
CA LYS A 423 -65.29 -136.16 1.86
C LYS A 423 -64.91 -134.66 1.79
N GLN A 424 -63.74 -134.25 1.29
CA GLN A 424 -63.17 -132.92 1.66
C GLN A 424 -63.17 -131.79 0.59
N THR A 425 -63.52 -132.05 -0.67
CA THR A 425 -63.34 -131.09 -1.80
C THR A 425 -64.24 -129.84 -1.81
N ARG A 426 -64.92 -129.48 -0.70
CA ARG A 426 -65.98 -128.45 -0.67
C ARG A 426 -65.63 -127.11 -0.02
N GLN A 427 -64.53 -126.97 0.73
CA GLN A 427 -64.34 -125.81 1.63
C GLN A 427 -63.72 -124.54 0.99
N THR A 428 -62.90 -124.66 -0.05
CA THR A 428 -61.94 -123.58 -0.43
C THR A 428 -62.54 -122.38 -1.18
N ILE A 429 -63.75 -122.50 -1.75
CA ILE A 429 -64.31 -121.50 -2.69
C ILE A 429 -64.77 -120.19 -2.00
N GLN A 430 -64.91 -120.18 -0.68
CA GLN A 430 -65.67 -119.14 0.02
C GLN A 430 -64.90 -117.87 0.43
N GLN A 431 -63.56 -117.88 0.43
CA GLN A 431 -62.76 -116.82 1.09
C GLN A 431 -62.47 -115.56 0.25
N LEU A 432 -62.40 -115.65 -1.09
CA LEU A 432 -61.85 -114.58 -1.95
C LEU A 432 -62.84 -113.45 -2.34
N ARG A 433 -63.91 -113.24 -1.56
CA ARG A 433 -65.07 -112.43 -2.01
C ARG A 433 -65.30 -111.08 -1.29
N GLU A 434 -64.46 -110.71 -0.32
CA GLU A 434 -64.83 -109.68 0.67
C GLU A 434 -64.05 -108.35 0.59
N GLU A 435 -62.77 -108.32 0.19
CA GLU A 435 -61.88 -107.16 0.43
C GLU A 435 -61.85 -106.05 -0.65
N ILE A 436 -62.78 -106.04 -1.62
CA ILE A 436 -62.90 -104.97 -2.63
C ILE A 436 -63.14 -103.54 -2.06
N PRO A 437 -63.95 -103.30 -1.01
CA PRO A 437 -64.45 -101.97 -0.70
C PRO A 437 -63.75 -101.27 0.48
N GLN A 438 -62.51 -100.80 0.28
CA GLN A 438 -61.88 -99.78 1.15
C GLN A 438 -60.77 -99.01 0.41
N GLN A 439 -61.08 -98.28 -0.65
CA GLN A 439 -61.92 -97.08 -0.62
C GLN A 439 -61.39 -95.97 0.32
N LEU A 440 -60.10 -95.98 0.67
CA LEU A 440 -59.39 -94.84 1.24
C LEU A 440 -58.80 -94.01 0.08
N GLN A 441 -59.32 -92.83 -0.26
CA GLN A 441 -59.35 -91.57 0.53
C GLN A 441 -57.96 -90.97 0.76
N SER A 442 -57.91 -89.66 0.96
CA SER A 442 -56.70 -88.84 0.76
C SER A 442 -56.14 -89.09 -0.65
N MET A 443 -56.86 -88.74 -1.73
CA MET A 443 -57.57 -87.46 -1.87
C MET A 443 -56.68 -86.27 -1.40
N ARG A 444 -55.35 -86.42 -1.54
CA ARG A 444 -54.30 -85.42 -1.22
C ARG A 444 -54.26 -84.34 -2.30
N HIS A 445 -55.42 -83.75 -2.55
CA HIS A 445 -55.59 -82.54 -3.35
C HIS A 445 -54.86 -81.34 -2.72
N PHE A 446 -54.96 -80.21 -3.42
CA PHE A 446 -55.14 -78.88 -2.83
C PHE A 446 -53.89 -78.11 -2.37
N ALA A 447 -52.97 -78.74 -1.63
CA ALA A 447 -52.16 -77.98 -0.67
C ALA A 447 -51.03 -77.06 -1.20
N GLN A 448 -50.39 -77.36 -2.34
CA GLN A 448 -49.01 -76.90 -2.60
C GLN A 448 -48.79 -76.06 -3.89
N GLY A 449 -49.77 -75.25 -4.29
CA GLY A 449 -49.56 -74.23 -5.32
C GLY A 449 -50.00 -72.85 -4.85
N LEU A 450 -49.05 -71.91 -4.66
CA LEU A 450 -49.29 -70.44 -4.74
C LEU A 450 -48.04 -69.55 -4.51
N GLU A 451 -47.06 -69.96 -3.68
CA GLU A 451 -46.23 -69.00 -2.92
C GLU A 451 -45.20 -68.15 -3.69
N GLU A 452 -44.13 -68.72 -4.25
CA GLU A 452 -42.86 -67.98 -4.42
C GLU A 452 -42.63 -67.24 -5.76
N LYS A 453 -43.64 -66.51 -6.26
CA LYS A 453 -43.58 -65.96 -7.64
C LYS A 453 -42.98 -64.55 -7.83
N TYR A 454 -42.83 -63.71 -6.78
CA TYR A 454 -42.87 -62.24 -6.99
C TYR A 454 -41.73 -61.33 -6.46
N LYS A 455 -40.76 -61.77 -5.66
CA LYS A 455 -40.15 -60.81 -4.70
C LYS A 455 -39.14 -59.76 -5.24
N ASN A 456 -37.94 -60.14 -5.68
CA ASN A 456 -36.78 -59.21 -5.65
C ASN A 456 -36.04 -59.02 -6.99
N GLN A 457 -36.54 -58.11 -7.83
CA GLN A 457 -35.93 -57.70 -9.12
C GLN A 457 -35.38 -56.25 -9.11
N ILE A 458 -35.29 -55.61 -7.94
CA ILE A 458 -35.37 -54.13 -7.81
C ILE A 458 -34.05 -53.43 -7.42
N LEU A 459 -33.09 -54.10 -6.78
CA LEU A 459 -32.00 -53.42 -6.05
C LEU A 459 -30.75 -53.07 -6.90
N THR A 460 -30.92 -52.03 -7.73
CA THR A 460 -29.98 -50.90 -7.99
C THR A 460 -28.52 -51.19 -8.39
N LEU A 461 -27.93 -50.69 -9.50
CA LEU A 461 -28.12 -49.44 -10.29
C LEU A 461 -27.80 -48.11 -9.56
N LYS A 462 -26.84 -48.05 -8.60
CA LYS A 462 -26.76 -46.90 -7.66
C LYS A 462 -25.62 -45.86 -7.78
N GLU A 463 -24.33 -46.20 -7.78
CA GLU A 463 -23.24 -45.21 -7.51
C GLU A 463 -22.06 -45.21 -8.52
N HIS A 464 -21.64 -44.02 -9.00
CA HIS A 464 -20.64 -43.89 -10.10
C HIS A 464 -20.01 -42.48 -10.41
N LEU A 465 -19.76 -41.55 -9.46
CA LEU A 465 -19.40 -40.13 -9.80
C LEU A 465 -18.30 -39.41 -8.95
N GLU A 466 -17.60 -38.42 -9.56
CA GLU A 466 -16.51 -37.49 -9.09
C GLU A 466 -15.05 -38.07 -8.99
N ALA A 467 -13.91 -37.32 -9.04
CA ALA A 467 -13.58 -35.86 -9.04
C ALA A 467 -12.26 -35.50 -9.83
N ALA A 468 -11.83 -34.21 -9.92
CA ALA A 468 -10.64 -33.68 -10.65
C ALA A 468 -10.20 -32.25 -10.17
N SER A 469 -9.06 -31.58 -10.52
CA SER A 469 -7.65 -31.88 -10.94
C SER A 469 -6.77 -30.57 -10.96
N GLY A 470 -5.45 -30.58 -11.26
CA GLY A 470 -4.61 -29.35 -11.42
C GLY A 470 -3.14 -29.56 -11.91
N LYS A 471 -2.51 -28.62 -12.67
CA LYS A 471 -1.28 -28.87 -13.50
C LYS A 471 -0.56 -27.63 -14.14
N GLU A 472 0.52 -27.85 -14.93
CA GLU A 472 1.26 -26.97 -15.91
C GLU A 472 2.16 -25.79 -15.41
N ASN A 473 2.98 -25.08 -16.23
CA ASN A 473 4.21 -25.46 -17.02
C ASN A 473 5.05 -24.19 -17.48
N CYS A 474 6.39 -24.12 -17.32
CA CYS A 474 7.49 -24.23 -18.35
C CYS A 474 7.73 -23.07 -19.39
N SER A 475 8.98 -22.87 -19.88
CA SER A 475 9.34 -21.99 -21.04
C SER A 475 10.76 -22.17 -21.63
N ARG A 476 10.98 -21.80 -22.91
CA ARG A 476 12.28 -21.92 -23.65
C ARG A 476 12.48 -20.90 -24.81
N ARG A 477 13.69 -20.31 -24.87
CA ARG A 477 14.55 -19.88 -26.02
C ARG A 477 14.00 -19.27 -27.35
N ALA A 478 14.71 -18.20 -27.76
CA ALA A 478 15.36 -17.98 -29.08
C ALA A 478 14.64 -17.25 -30.28
N ASN A 479 14.72 -15.92 -30.25
CA ASN A 479 15.47 -15.03 -31.18
C ASN A 479 15.42 -15.19 -32.75
N ARG A 480 15.12 -14.03 -33.38
CA ARG A 480 15.62 -13.45 -34.66
C ARG A 480 14.98 -13.77 -36.04
N LYS A 481 14.46 -12.66 -36.61
CA LYS A 481 14.21 -12.29 -38.02
C LYS A 481 13.14 -13.09 -38.76
#